data_AF-A0AAD9D951-F1
#
_entry.id   AF-A0AAD9D951-F1
#
_cell.length_a   1.000
_cell.length_b   1.000
_cell.length_c   1.000
_cell.angle_alpha   90.00
_cell.angle_beta   90.00
_cell.angle_gamma   90.00
#
_symmetry.space_group_name_H-M   'P 1'
#
loop_
_entity.id
_entity.type
_entity.pdbx_description
1 polymer ?
#
loop_
_entity_poly.entity_id
_entity_poly.type
_entity_poly.pdbx_seq_one_letter_code
_entity_poly.pdbx_strand_id
1 'polypeptide(L)'
;MMKLSKALFLSATFAKACNAERILEGDIHSCACEAIEFEFEINCEAIDTMMESMTFLKSNNCAAVCTEDEAPDCFRHYLIVQSHHDFCPEEGIPEEIEDGFHDFDTACTACAIDRKATEGAEDCPVGTCDKGPGDDAYAALILNDCGKDCSSDECKDLYFTLRYQHDKCEHDTISSASEEGMHDLEVPCGIHKCNYDGVDNNLVCVDDHDDHDHGDDHGDDHDEETDIAREMGDGASDAATAGLTGAASFFAGVLYFMA
;
A
#
# COMPACT_ATOMS: atom_id res chain seq x y z
N MET A 1 -28.22 -26.08 -51.14
CA MET A 1 -29.06 -25.39 -50.15
C MET A 1 -28.83 -26.04 -48.79
N MET A 2 -27.79 -25.63 -48.06
CA MET A 2 -27.48 -26.14 -46.72
C MET A 2 -28.17 -25.26 -45.69
N LYS A 3 -28.96 -25.88 -44.82
CA LYS A 3 -29.73 -25.22 -43.76
C LYS A 3 -28.78 -24.81 -42.64
N LEU A 4 -28.80 -23.52 -42.31
CA LEU A 4 -28.28 -22.96 -41.06
C LEU A 4 -28.89 -23.70 -39.87
N SER A 5 -28.04 -24.20 -38.97
CA SER A 5 -28.43 -24.44 -37.58
C SER A 5 -27.72 -23.41 -36.72
N LYS A 6 -28.53 -22.56 -36.08
CA LYS A 6 -28.12 -21.52 -35.15
C LYS A 6 -27.48 -22.18 -33.93
N ALA A 7 -26.21 -21.89 -33.68
CA ALA A 7 -25.61 -22.10 -32.38
C ALA A 7 -26.17 -21.03 -31.43
N LEU A 8 -26.83 -21.50 -30.38
CA LEU A 8 -27.33 -20.70 -29.27
C LEU A 8 -26.12 -20.36 -28.40
N PHE A 9 -25.58 -19.15 -28.51
CA PHE A 9 -24.62 -18.65 -27.53
C PHE A 9 -25.40 -18.24 -26.28
N LEU A 10 -25.29 -19.06 -25.24
CA LEU A 10 -25.68 -18.67 -23.89
C LEU A 10 -24.60 -17.70 -23.40
N SER A 11 -24.92 -16.41 -23.42
CA SER A 11 -24.11 -15.38 -22.76
C SER A 11 -24.28 -15.58 -21.25
N ALA A 12 -23.24 -16.09 -20.60
CA ALA A 12 -23.15 -16.09 -19.15
C ALA A 12 -22.74 -14.68 -18.72
N THR A 13 -23.71 -13.94 -18.19
CA THR A 13 -23.49 -12.71 -17.45
C THR A 13 -23.08 -13.09 -16.04
N PHE A 14 -21.78 -13.07 -15.76
CA PHE A 14 -21.26 -13.02 -14.41
C PHE A 14 -20.81 -11.58 -14.12
N ALA A 15 -21.78 -10.68 -13.98
CA ALA A 15 -21.55 -9.49 -13.18
C ALA A 15 -21.79 -9.92 -11.73
N LYS A 16 -20.76 -10.50 -11.10
CA LYS A 16 -20.80 -10.77 -9.67
C LYS A 16 -20.41 -9.48 -8.98
N ALA A 17 -21.34 -8.96 -8.20
CA ALA A 17 -21.15 -7.81 -7.35
C ALA A 17 -20.03 -8.11 -6.34
N CYS A 18 -18.80 -7.69 -6.62
CA CYS A 18 -17.88 -7.20 -5.61
C CYS A 18 -18.09 -5.69 -5.59
N ASN A 19 -19.06 -5.25 -4.80
CA ASN A 19 -19.10 -3.89 -4.29
C ASN A 19 -19.01 -4.08 -2.78
N ALA A 20 -17.90 -4.68 -2.35
CA ALA A 20 -17.54 -4.77 -0.95
C ALA A 20 -16.83 -3.46 -0.63
N GLU A 21 -17.34 -2.76 0.38
CA GLU A 21 -16.84 -1.49 0.86
C GLU A 21 -15.32 -1.63 1.16
N ARG A 22 -14.46 -1.09 0.26
CA ARG A 22 -12.98 -0.98 0.43
C ARG A 22 -12.56 -0.01 1.56
N ILE A 23 -13.40 0.14 2.58
CA ILE A 23 -13.16 1.02 3.72
C ILE A 23 -13.67 0.31 4.98
N LEU A 24 -12.92 -0.68 5.45
CA LEU A 24 -12.79 -0.92 6.87
C LEU A 24 -11.45 -0.31 7.29
N GLU A 25 -11.51 0.63 8.22
CA GLU A 25 -10.36 1.39 8.72
C GLU A 25 -9.18 0.45 9.08
N GLY A 26 -8.12 0.43 8.25
CA GLY A 26 -6.80 -0.05 8.67
C GLY A 26 -6.07 -1.03 7.76
N ASP A 27 -6.71 -1.68 6.78
CA ASP A 27 -6.05 -2.71 5.95
C ASP A 27 -6.02 -2.32 4.46
N ILE A 28 -4.82 -2.00 3.97
CA ILE A 28 -4.53 -1.88 2.53
C ILE A 28 -4.70 -3.27 1.90
N HIS A 29 -5.45 -3.36 0.80
CA HIS A 29 -5.66 -4.61 0.07
C HIS A 29 -4.34 -5.17 -0.46
N SER A 30 -4.17 -6.50 -0.43
CA SER A 30 -2.98 -7.10 -1.03
C SER A 30 -3.00 -7.02 -2.55
N CYS A 31 -1.85 -6.73 -3.18
CA CYS A 31 -1.76 -6.68 -4.64
C CYS A 31 -2.08 -8.03 -5.29
N ALA A 32 -1.87 -9.15 -4.58
CA ALA A 32 -2.29 -10.47 -5.06
C ALA A 32 -3.82 -10.59 -5.19
N CYS A 33 -4.58 -9.99 -4.28
CA CYS A 33 -6.05 -9.94 -4.39
C CYS A 33 -6.49 -9.01 -5.50
N GLU A 34 -5.87 -7.84 -5.63
CA GLU A 34 -6.14 -6.90 -6.74
C GLU A 34 -5.83 -7.54 -8.11
N ALA A 35 -4.76 -8.31 -8.22
CA ALA A 35 -4.44 -9.06 -9.44
C ALA A 35 -5.54 -10.04 -9.85
N ILE A 36 -6.15 -10.73 -8.88
CA ILE A 36 -7.28 -11.63 -9.14
C ILE A 36 -8.54 -10.84 -9.51
N GLU A 37 -8.86 -9.78 -8.75
CA GLU A 37 -10.07 -8.97 -8.97
C GLU A 37 -10.04 -8.27 -10.33
N PHE A 38 -8.91 -7.71 -10.72
CA PHE A 38 -8.73 -6.95 -11.95
C PHE A 38 -8.16 -7.78 -13.12
N GLU A 39 -8.12 -9.10 -12.96
CA GLU A 39 -7.72 -10.06 -14.00
C GLU A 39 -6.37 -9.72 -14.64
N PHE A 40 -5.32 -9.58 -13.83
CA PHE A 40 -3.93 -9.50 -14.29
C PHE A 40 -3.03 -10.48 -13.52
N GLU A 41 -1.84 -10.75 -14.06
CA GLU A 41 -0.85 -11.63 -13.44
C GLU A 41 0.36 -10.79 -13.02
N ILE A 42 0.86 -11.02 -11.81
CA ILE A 42 2.13 -10.43 -11.35
C ILE A 42 3.25 -11.37 -11.79
N ASN A 43 3.98 -10.97 -12.84
CA ASN A 43 5.06 -11.75 -13.42
C ASN A 43 6.24 -10.85 -13.80
N CYS A 44 7.39 -11.06 -13.16
CA CYS A 44 8.59 -10.25 -13.39
C CYS A 44 9.20 -10.36 -14.80
N GLU A 45 8.69 -11.24 -15.66
CA GLU A 45 9.06 -11.32 -17.07
C GLU A 45 8.11 -10.51 -17.97
N ALA A 46 7.01 -9.96 -17.44
CA ALA A 46 5.96 -9.26 -18.20
C ALA A 46 6.29 -7.79 -18.52
N ILE A 47 7.51 -7.53 -19.00
CA ILE A 47 8.02 -6.18 -19.28
C ILE A 47 7.09 -5.38 -20.20
N ASP A 48 6.62 -6.02 -21.28
CA ASP A 48 5.72 -5.37 -22.25
C ASP A 48 4.41 -4.91 -21.59
N THR A 49 3.85 -5.71 -20.68
CA THR A 49 2.61 -5.38 -19.95
C THR A 49 2.79 -4.20 -19.01
N MET A 50 3.94 -4.12 -18.32
CA MET A 50 4.25 -2.98 -17.47
C MET A 50 4.43 -1.70 -18.30
N MET A 51 5.18 -1.77 -19.40
CA MET A 51 5.43 -0.61 -20.27
C MET A 51 4.17 -0.12 -20.99
N GLU A 52 3.31 -1.03 -21.44
CA GLU A 52 2.00 -0.68 -22.00
C GLU A 52 1.12 0.03 -20.96
N SER A 53 1.12 -0.47 -19.72
CA SER A 53 0.37 0.13 -18.62
C SER A 53 0.90 1.51 -18.25
N MET A 54 2.22 1.65 -18.16
CA MET A 54 2.87 2.94 -17.90
C MET A 54 2.56 3.96 -19.00
N THR A 55 2.59 3.53 -20.26
CA THR A 55 2.19 4.36 -21.41
C THR A 55 0.74 4.80 -21.31
N PHE A 56 -0.16 3.90 -20.88
CA PHE A 56 -1.57 4.22 -20.69
C PHE A 56 -1.75 5.29 -19.61
N LEU A 57 -1.12 5.14 -18.45
CA LEU A 57 -1.19 6.09 -17.34
C LEU A 57 -0.77 7.51 -17.77
N LYS A 58 0.38 7.60 -18.43
CA LYS A 58 0.92 8.85 -18.99
C LYS A 58 0.03 9.50 -20.05
N SER A 59 -0.71 8.70 -20.82
CA SER A 59 -1.49 9.18 -21.97
C SER A 59 -2.93 9.58 -21.64
N ASN A 60 -3.48 9.13 -20.49
CA ASN A 60 -4.91 9.23 -20.21
C ASN A 60 -5.26 10.11 -18.99
N ASN A 61 -4.37 11.03 -18.59
CA ASN A 61 -4.60 11.97 -17.49
C ASN A 61 -4.89 11.27 -16.15
N CYS A 62 -4.29 10.10 -15.93
CA CYS A 62 -4.51 9.29 -14.74
C CYS A 62 -3.99 9.95 -13.46
N ALA A 63 -3.04 10.88 -13.55
CA ALA A 63 -2.56 11.66 -12.39
C ALA A 63 -3.60 12.64 -11.82
N ALA A 64 -4.74 12.84 -12.50
CA ALA A 64 -5.82 13.70 -12.00
C ALA A 64 -6.96 12.92 -11.35
N VAL A 65 -7.28 11.74 -11.86
CA VAL A 65 -8.37 10.87 -11.39
C VAL A 65 -7.97 9.43 -11.64
N CYS A 66 -7.86 8.63 -10.58
CA CYS A 66 -7.43 7.24 -10.66
C CYS A 66 -8.11 6.38 -9.57
N THR A 67 -9.44 6.43 -9.54
CA THR A 67 -10.24 5.57 -8.67
C THR A 67 -10.92 4.49 -9.50
N GLU A 68 -11.23 3.37 -8.87
CA GLU A 68 -11.99 2.27 -9.50
C GLU A 68 -13.30 2.78 -10.12
N ASP A 69 -14.05 3.62 -9.39
CA ASP A 69 -15.37 4.07 -9.83
C ASP A 69 -15.33 5.12 -10.95
N GLU A 70 -14.40 6.07 -10.88
CA GLU A 70 -14.37 7.21 -11.81
C GLU A 70 -13.43 6.97 -13.02
N ALA A 71 -12.35 6.22 -12.82
CA ALA A 71 -11.33 5.95 -13.83
C ALA A 71 -10.80 4.51 -13.72
N PRO A 72 -11.64 3.47 -13.92
CA PRO A 72 -11.28 2.07 -13.69
C PRO A 72 -10.08 1.61 -14.52
N ASP A 73 -9.93 2.12 -15.74
CA ASP A 73 -8.76 1.78 -16.58
C ASP A 73 -7.47 2.37 -16.02
N CYS A 74 -7.50 3.61 -15.50
CA CYS A 74 -6.33 4.22 -14.83
C CYS A 74 -5.98 3.42 -13.57
N PHE A 75 -6.98 3.11 -12.76
CA PHE A 75 -6.80 2.34 -11.53
C PHE A 75 -6.17 0.96 -11.81
N ARG A 76 -6.73 0.21 -12.76
CA ARG A 76 -6.20 -1.09 -13.16
C ARG A 76 -4.77 -1.01 -13.71
N HIS A 77 -4.47 -0.04 -14.57
CA HIS A 77 -3.12 0.10 -15.13
C HIS A 77 -2.10 0.53 -14.07
N TYR A 78 -2.51 1.32 -13.07
CA TYR A 78 -1.67 1.65 -11.92
C TYR A 78 -1.36 0.41 -11.08
N LEU A 79 -2.38 -0.38 -10.73
CA LEU A 79 -2.20 -1.63 -9.99
C LEU A 79 -1.24 -2.58 -10.71
N ILE A 80 -1.32 -2.70 -12.04
CA ILE A 80 -0.36 -3.49 -12.81
C ILE A 80 1.07 -2.98 -12.59
N VAL A 81 1.31 -1.67 -12.72
CA VAL A 81 2.65 -1.10 -12.59
C VAL A 81 3.18 -1.25 -11.17
N GLN A 82 2.42 -0.79 -10.17
CA GLN A 82 2.79 -0.87 -8.75
C GLN A 82 3.06 -2.31 -8.31
N SER A 83 2.15 -3.25 -8.60
CA SER A 83 2.31 -4.63 -8.13
C SER A 83 3.59 -5.29 -8.66
N HIS A 84 4.04 -4.91 -9.85
CA HIS A 84 5.30 -5.41 -10.39
C HIS A 84 6.49 -4.67 -9.82
N HIS A 85 6.44 -3.34 -9.72
CA HIS A 85 7.49 -2.52 -9.11
C HIS A 85 7.82 -3.01 -7.69
N ASP A 86 6.80 -3.14 -6.84
CA ASP A 86 6.97 -3.50 -5.43
C ASP A 86 7.45 -4.96 -5.28
N PHE A 87 6.92 -5.87 -6.11
CA PHE A 87 7.21 -7.31 -6.01
C PHE A 87 8.53 -7.71 -6.68
N CYS A 88 8.82 -7.22 -7.88
CA CYS A 88 9.89 -7.78 -8.68
C CYS A 88 11.27 -7.27 -8.25
N PRO A 89 12.34 -8.03 -8.52
CA PRO A 89 13.68 -7.49 -8.41
C PRO A 89 13.81 -6.32 -9.37
N GLU A 90 14.34 -5.22 -8.87
CA GLU A 90 14.63 -3.97 -9.57
C GLU A 90 15.33 -4.19 -10.93
N GLU A 91 16.24 -5.18 -11.04
CA GLU A 91 16.90 -5.50 -12.31
C GLU A 91 15.93 -5.97 -13.42
N GLY A 92 14.71 -6.35 -13.04
CA GLY A 92 13.60 -6.74 -13.91
C GLY A 92 12.60 -5.62 -14.18
N ILE A 93 12.77 -4.43 -13.62
CA ILE A 93 11.87 -3.30 -13.82
C ILE A 93 12.57 -2.23 -14.69
N PRO A 94 11.92 -1.74 -15.75
CA PRO A 94 12.43 -0.62 -16.52
C PRO A 94 12.52 0.67 -15.69
N GLU A 95 13.61 1.43 -15.83
CA GLU A 95 13.82 2.75 -15.20
C GLU A 95 12.64 3.71 -15.39
N GLU A 96 11.99 3.69 -16.56
CA GLU A 96 10.80 4.52 -16.82
C GLU A 96 9.60 4.18 -15.92
N ILE A 97 9.55 2.94 -15.42
CA ILE A 97 8.55 2.49 -14.47
C ILE A 97 8.99 2.85 -13.05
N GLU A 98 10.20 2.45 -12.62
CA GLU A 98 10.77 2.77 -11.29
C GLU A 98 10.53 4.25 -10.95
N ASP A 99 11.03 5.17 -11.78
CA ASP A 99 10.91 6.61 -11.48
C ASP A 99 9.50 7.17 -11.74
N GLY A 100 8.79 6.58 -12.69
CA GLY A 100 7.68 7.26 -13.35
C GLY A 100 6.33 7.05 -12.69
N PHE A 101 6.10 5.91 -12.04
CA PHE A 101 4.75 5.55 -11.60
C PHE A 101 4.33 6.29 -10.33
N HIS A 102 5.28 6.79 -9.54
CA HIS A 102 5.04 7.62 -8.36
C HIS A 102 4.32 8.95 -8.67
N ASP A 103 4.36 9.42 -9.92
CA ASP A 103 3.55 10.55 -10.41
C ASP A 103 2.03 10.34 -10.17
N PHE A 104 1.60 9.09 -9.98
CA PHE A 104 0.19 8.72 -9.84
C PHE A 104 -0.23 8.42 -8.39
N ASP A 105 0.69 8.35 -7.41
CA ASP A 105 0.41 7.92 -6.03
C ASP A 105 -0.55 8.84 -5.27
N THR A 106 -0.65 10.10 -5.68
CA THR A 106 -1.61 11.04 -5.08
C THR A 106 -3.05 10.86 -5.58
N ALA A 107 -3.22 10.26 -6.76
CA ALA A 107 -4.52 10.09 -7.41
C ALA A 107 -5.04 8.66 -7.33
N CYS A 108 -4.13 7.68 -7.32
CA CYS A 108 -4.44 6.26 -7.28
C CYS A 108 -4.38 5.74 -5.83
N THR A 109 -5.16 4.70 -5.53
CA THR A 109 -5.03 3.97 -4.26
C THR A 109 -4.11 2.77 -4.46
N ALA A 110 -3.09 2.66 -3.60
CA ALA A 110 -2.12 1.59 -3.60
C ALA A 110 -2.68 0.26 -3.08
N CYS A 111 -2.03 -0.84 -3.47
CA CYS A 111 -2.12 -2.14 -2.83
C CYS A 111 -0.80 -2.47 -2.12
N ALA A 112 -0.80 -3.48 -1.26
CA ALA A 112 0.38 -3.91 -0.52
C ALA A 112 0.93 -5.24 -1.08
N ILE A 113 2.22 -5.29 -1.38
CA ILE A 113 2.92 -6.53 -1.66
C ILE A 113 4.39 -6.41 -1.27
N ASP A 114 4.89 -7.45 -0.64
CA ASP A 114 6.29 -7.53 -0.27
C ASP A 114 7.15 -7.96 -1.46
N ARG A 115 8.30 -7.32 -1.60
CA ARG A 115 9.31 -7.66 -2.60
C ARG A 115 9.70 -9.13 -2.58
N LYS A 116 9.89 -9.70 -3.77
CA LYS A 116 10.31 -11.07 -3.99
C LYS A 116 11.66 -11.35 -3.35
N ALA A 117 11.74 -12.45 -2.62
CA ALA A 117 12.97 -12.88 -1.98
C ALA A 117 14.12 -13.09 -2.99
N THR A 118 15.29 -12.60 -2.62
CA THR A 118 16.57 -12.90 -3.29
C THR A 118 17.18 -14.15 -2.67
N GLU A 119 17.43 -15.18 -3.49
CA GLU A 119 18.06 -16.41 -3.03
C GLU A 119 19.45 -16.13 -2.39
N GLY A 120 19.63 -16.60 -1.16
CA GLY A 120 20.89 -16.49 -0.42
C GLY A 120 21.17 -15.12 0.20
N ALA A 121 20.25 -14.15 0.10
CA ALA A 121 20.35 -12.90 0.83
C ALA A 121 20.01 -13.10 2.32
N GLU A 122 20.64 -12.29 3.18
CA GLU A 122 20.41 -12.27 4.64
C GLU A 122 19.09 -11.58 4.98
N ASP A 123 18.65 -11.65 6.23
CA ASP A 123 17.44 -10.93 6.67
C ASP A 123 17.68 -9.42 6.68
N CYS A 124 16.69 -8.65 6.24
CA CYS A 124 16.76 -7.19 6.26
C CYS A 124 16.77 -6.66 7.69
N PRO A 125 17.53 -5.58 7.98
CA PRO A 125 17.38 -4.88 9.25
C PRO A 125 15.93 -4.42 9.44
N VAL A 126 15.40 -4.64 10.65
CA VAL A 126 14.06 -4.17 11.01
C VAL A 126 14.09 -2.65 11.22
N GLY A 127 13.24 -1.93 10.51
CA GLY A 127 13.04 -0.50 10.65
C GLY A 127 11.71 -0.13 11.33
N THR A 128 11.32 1.13 11.17
CA THR A 128 10.08 1.71 11.69
C THR A 128 9.38 2.49 10.60
N CYS A 129 8.05 2.52 10.61
CA CYS A 129 7.23 3.37 9.73
C CYS A 129 6.91 4.75 10.35
N ASP A 130 7.80 5.24 11.20
CA ASP A 130 7.75 6.64 11.66
C ASP A 130 8.13 7.55 10.49
N LYS A 131 7.43 8.68 10.29
CA LYS A 131 7.82 9.65 9.25
C LYS A 131 9.15 10.30 9.58
N GLY A 132 10.03 10.43 8.59
CA GLY A 132 11.29 11.19 8.68
C GLY A 132 12.59 10.38 8.54
N PRO A 133 12.78 9.20 9.16
CA PRO A 133 14.05 8.49 9.06
C PRO A 133 14.41 8.07 7.62
N GLY A 134 13.43 7.87 6.74
CA GLY A 134 13.67 7.56 5.33
C GLY A 134 14.19 8.78 4.59
N ASP A 135 13.53 9.94 4.77
CA ASP A 135 14.00 11.22 4.21
C ASP A 135 15.38 11.62 4.74
N ASP A 136 15.64 11.41 6.04
CA ASP A 136 16.95 11.65 6.65
C ASP A 136 18.02 10.71 6.07
N ALA A 137 17.68 9.43 5.86
CA ALA A 137 18.57 8.46 5.24
C ALA A 137 18.89 8.81 3.78
N TYR A 138 17.88 9.20 3.00
CA TYR A 138 18.06 9.68 1.63
C TYR A 138 18.99 10.90 1.57
N ALA A 139 18.73 11.92 2.40
CA ALA A 139 19.59 13.10 2.47
C ALA A 139 21.05 12.74 2.82
N ALA A 140 21.26 11.79 3.72
CA ALA A 140 22.58 11.30 4.09
C ALA A 140 23.26 10.50 2.96
N LEU A 141 22.51 9.66 2.23
CA LEU A 141 23.02 8.92 1.05
C LEU A 141 23.56 9.87 -0.01
N ILE A 142 22.83 10.96 -0.29
CA ILE A 142 23.26 12.01 -1.22
C ILE A 142 24.50 12.75 -0.69
N LEU A 143 24.50 13.14 0.59
CA LEU A 143 25.63 13.84 1.21
C LEU A 143 26.93 13.01 1.18
N ASN A 144 26.80 11.69 1.34
CA ASN A 144 27.91 10.75 1.36
C ASN A 144 28.33 10.25 -0.04
N ASP A 145 27.71 10.76 -1.11
CA ASP A 145 27.99 10.38 -2.50
C ASP A 145 27.79 8.88 -2.78
N CYS A 146 26.86 8.25 -2.06
CA CYS A 146 26.59 6.80 -2.15
C CYS A 146 26.08 6.36 -3.53
N GLY A 147 25.48 7.29 -4.31
CA GLY A 147 25.11 7.06 -5.70
C GLY A 147 26.32 6.84 -6.64
N LYS A 148 27.54 7.20 -6.23
CA LYS A 148 28.77 6.88 -6.99
C LYS A 148 29.46 5.62 -6.49
N ASP A 149 29.49 5.40 -5.18
CA ASP A 149 30.10 4.24 -4.54
C ASP A 149 29.35 3.90 -3.25
N CYS A 150 28.54 2.85 -3.30
CA CYS A 150 27.77 2.38 -2.15
C CYS A 150 28.50 1.27 -1.37
N SER A 151 29.79 1.04 -1.58
CA SER A 151 30.50 -0.10 -0.97
C SER A 151 30.77 0.02 0.54
N SER A 152 30.54 1.20 1.13
CA SER A 152 30.75 1.41 2.56
C SER A 152 29.60 0.85 3.41
N ASP A 153 29.91 0.39 4.62
CA ASP A 153 28.90 -0.04 5.60
C ASP A 153 27.93 1.11 5.93
N GLU A 154 28.41 2.36 5.92
CA GLU A 154 27.57 3.54 6.15
C GLU A 154 26.52 3.72 5.05
N CYS A 155 26.91 3.62 3.77
CA CYS A 155 25.97 3.68 2.66
C CYS A 155 24.98 2.50 2.69
N LYS A 156 25.46 1.29 3.04
CA LYS A 156 24.60 0.10 3.21
C LYS A 156 23.51 0.33 4.26
N ASP A 157 23.88 0.79 5.46
CA ASP A 157 22.96 0.96 6.58
C ASP A 157 21.92 2.06 6.29
N LEU A 158 22.35 3.16 5.65
CA LEU A 158 21.44 4.21 5.21
C LEU A 158 20.49 3.71 4.11
N TYR A 159 21.00 2.98 3.11
CA TYR A 159 20.19 2.44 2.03
C TYR A 159 19.14 1.46 2.56
N PHE A 160 19.49 0.58 3.49
CA PHE A 160 18.51 -0.31 4.12
C PHE A 160 17.47 0.43 4.98
N THR A 161 17.82 1.57 5.59
CA THR A 161 16.84 2.40 6.31
C THR A 161 15.83 3.02 5.34
N LEU A 162 16.30 3.59 4.23
CA LEU A 162 15.45 4.16 3.19
C LEU A 162 14.57 3.08 2.55
N ARG A 163 15.19 1.98 2.11
CA ARG A 163 14.51 0.84 1.48
C ARG A 163 13.49 0.16 2.40
N TYR A 164 13.74 0.08 3.71
CA TYR A 164 12.71 -0.41 4.63
C TYR A 164 11.46 0.47 4.59
N GLN A 165 11.60 1.80 4.60
CA GLN A 165 10.41 2.66 4.57
C GLN A 165 9.69 2.62 3.23
N HIS A 166 10.44 2.58 2.14
CA HIS A 166 9.89 2.38 0.80
C HIS A 166 9.12 1.04 0.70
N ASP A 167 9.77 -0.08 1.02
CA ASP A 167 9.20 -1.42 0.78
C ASP A 167 8.15 -1.86 1.83
N LYS A 168 8.13 -1.28 3.05
CA LYS A 168 7.31 -1.79 4.18
C LYS A 168 6.32 -0.82 4.78
N CYS A 169 6.40 0.46 4.46
CA CYS A 169 5.52 1.45 5.03
C CYS A 169 4.52 1.96 4.00
N GLU A 170 3.51 2.70 4.44
CA GLU A 170 2.57 3.31 3.51
C GLU A 170 3.33 4.29 2.58
N HIS A 171 2.95 4.35 1.30
CA HIS A 171 3.60 5.18 0.26
C HIS A 171 3.72 6.68 0.62
N ASP A 172 3.02 7.18 1.66
CA ASP A 172 3.12 8.57 2.13
C ASP A 172 4.09 8.76 3.33
N THR A 173 4.79 7.69 3.73
CA THR A 173 5.69 7.68 4.89
C THR A 173 6.96 8.49 4.62
N ILE A 174 7.49 8.41 3.40
CA ILE A 174 8.62 9.20 2.91
C ILE A 174 8.14 10.22 1.88
N SER A 175 8.95 11.25 1.63
CA SER A 175 8.62 12.24 0.60
C SER A 175 8.77 11.66 -0.80
N SER A 176 8.00 12.15 -1.78
CA SER A 176 8.13 11.74 -3.19
C SER A 176 9.55 11.91 -3.73
N ALA A 177 10.30 12.91 -3.24
CA ALA A 177 11.69 13.11 -3.63
C ALA A 177 12.63 12.01 -3.10
N SER A 178 12.30 11.40 -1.96
CA SER A 178 13.04 10.25 -1.40
C SER A 178 12.58 8.93 -1.99
N GLU A 179 11.28 8.80 -2.31
CA GLU A 179 10.71 7.67 -3.03
C GLU A 179 11.37 7.57 -4.42
N GLU A 180 11.15 8.56 -5.28
CA GLU A 180 11.73 8.61 -6.63
C GLU A 180 13.27 8.61 -6.60
N GLY A 181 13.85 9.35 -5.66
CA GLY A 181 15.30 9.46 -5.53
C GLY A 181 15.99 8.19 -5.04
N MET A 182 15.24 7.24 -4.45
CA MET A 182 15.80 5.95 -4.05
C MET A 182 16.25 5.16 -5.28
N HIS A 183 15.50 5.19 -6.39
CA HIS A 183 15.78 4.39 -7.60
C HIS A 183 17.15 4.72 -8.22
N ASP A 184 17.58 6.00 -8.17
CA ASP A 184 18.93 6.43 -8.56
C ASP A 184 20.04 5.75 -7.73
N LEU A 185 19.73 5.33 -6.50
CA LEU A 185 20.66 4.66 -5.57
C LEU A 185 20.62 3.14 -5.70
N GLU A 186 19.57 2.57 -6.28
CA GLU A 186 19.38 1.13 -6.25
C GLU A 186 20.40 0.39 -7.15
N VAL A 187 20.78 0.95 -8.31
CA VAL A 187 21.90 0.41 -9.13
C VAL A 187 23.25 0.43 -8.38
N PRO A 188 23.75 1.56 -7.87
CA PRO A 188 25.03 1.59 -7.14
C PRO A 188 24.99 0.82 -5.82
N CYS A 189 23.83 0.75 -5.15
CA CYS A 189 23.64 0.00 -3.91
C CYS A 189 23.16 -1.45 -4.10
N GLY A 190 22.93 -1.91 -5.32
CA GLY A 190 22.41 -3.26 -5.63
C GLY A 190 23.32 -4.42 -5.22
N ILE A 191 24.54 -4.11 -4.76
CA ILE A 191 25.42 -5.06 -4.06
C ILE A 191 24.89 -5.46 -2.68
N HIS A 192 23.99 -4.66 -2.09
CA HIS A 192 23.37 -4.88 -0.79
C HIS A 192 21.98 -5.45 -0.99
N LYS A 193 21.82 -6.73 -0.70
CA LYS A 193 20.53 -7.43 -0.78
C LYS A 193 20.19 -8.04 0.56
N CYS A 194 18.91 -8.02 0.89
CA CYS A 194 18.35 -8.67 2.06
C CYS A 194 16.92 -9.13 1.76
N ASN A 195 16.39 -10.03 2.59
CA ASN A 195 15.01 -10.52 2.51
C ASN A 195 14.25 -10.09 3.76
N TYR A 196 13.01 -9.65 3.57
CA TYR A 196 12.11 -9.47 4.70
C TYR A 196 11.54 -10.83 5.15
N ASP A 197 11.12 -10.91 6.41
CA ASP A 197 10.38 -12.07 6.91
C ASP A 197 9.06 -12.24 6.14
N GLY A 198 8.58 -13.49 5.97
CA GLY A 198 7.21 -13.76 5.48
C GLY A 198 7.02 -13.88 3.97
N VAL A 199 8.09 -13.77 3.16
CA VAL A 199 8.09 -13.74 1.69
C VAL A 199 7.49 -14.93 0.93
N ASP A 200 7.15 -16.04 1.59
CA ASP A 200 6.79 -17.28 0.90
C ASP A 200 5.40 -17.25 0.23
N ASN A 201 4.54 -16.25 0.51
CA ASN A 201 3.13 -16.23 0.07
C ASN A 201 2.65 -14.91 -0.57
N ASN A 202 3.53 -14.00 -0.96
CA ASN A 202 3.14 -12.64 -1.40
C ASN A 202 2.27 -12.61 -2.67
N LEU A 203 2.27 -13.68 -3.46
CA LEU A 203 1.44 -13.85 -4.66
C LEU A 203 0.12 -14.59 -4.40
N VAL A 204 -0.17 -14.93 -3.15
CA VAL A 204 -1.40 -15.62 -2.76
C VAL A 204 -2.32 -14.59 -2.13
N CYS A 205 -3.48 -14.36 -2.76
CA CYS A 205 -4.57 -13.65 -2.12
C CYS A 205 -5.12 -14.49 -0.97
N VAL A 206 -4.96 -14.01 0.25
CA VAL A 206 -5.62 -14.54 1.45
C VAL A 206 -6.74 -13.57 1.80
N ASP A 207 -7.97 -13.95 1.48
CA ASP A 207 -9.15 -13.24 2.01
C ASP A 207 -9.27 -13.60 3.49
N ASP A 208 -9.23 -12.62 4.39
CA ASP A 208 -9.51 -12.79 5.84
C ASP A 208 -10.99 -13.12 6.14
N HIS A 209 -11.69 -13.73 5.18
CA HIS A 209 -13.10 -14.07 5.23
C HIS A 209 -13.33 -15.59 5.20
N ASP A 210 -12.44 -16.37 5.81
CA ASP A 210 -12.70 -17.79 6.09
C ASP A 210 -13.88 -17.94 7.09
N ASP A 211 -15.08 -18.09 6.53
CA ASP A 211 -16.19 -18.93 6.99
C ASP A 211 -16.33 -19.13 8.52
N HIS A 212 -16.84 -18.12 9.23
CA HIS A 212 -17.51 -18.35 10.51
C HIS A 212 -18.98 -18.68 10.29
N ASP A 213 -19.20 -19.96 9.95
CA ASP A 213 -20.50 -20.63 9.95
C ASP A 213 -21.06 -20.67 11.39
N HIS A 214 -21.66 -19.57 11.84
CA HIS A 214 -22.42 -19.52 13.09
C HIS A 214 -23.74 -20.25 12.87
N GLY A 215 -23.73 -21.54 13.19
CA GLY A 215 -24.94 -22.32 13.41
C GLY A 215 -25.73 -21.75 14.59
N ASP A 216 -26.62 -20.81 14.32
CA ASP A 216 -27.57 -20.28 15.29
C ASP A 216 -28.69 -21.31 15.53
N ASP A 217 -28.54 -21.99 16.66
CA ASP A 217 -29.56 -22.78 17.33
C ASP A 217 -30.68 -21.84 17.82
N HIS A 218 -31.78 -21.76 17.06
CA HIS A 218 -32.97 -21.01 17.44
C HIS A 218 -33.70 -21.71 18.61
N GLY A 219 -33.30 -21.37 19.83
CA GLY A 219 -34.10 -21.59 21.05
C GLY A 219 -34.99 -20.38 21.34
N ASP A 220 -36.14 -20.30 20.68
CA ASP A 220 -37.21 -19.35 21.00
C ASP A 220 -37.94 -19.77 22.29
N ASP A 221 -37.66 -19.09 23.41
CA ASP A 221 -38.54 -19.08 24.59
C ASP A 221 -38.94 -17.63 24.89
N HIS A 222 -40.12 -17.25 24.41
CA HIS A 222 -40.93 -16.15 24.92
C HIS A 222 -41.73 -16.64 26.14
N ASP A 223 -41.78 -15.87 27.23
CA ASP A 223 -43.02 -15.27 27.73
C ASP A 223 -42.84 -14.54 29.08
N GLU A 224 -43.30 -13.29 29.05
CA GLU A 224 -43.94 -12.39 30.04
C GLU A 224 -43.95 -12.72 31.55
N GLU A 225 -43.77 -11.69 32.40
CA GLU A 225 -44.82 -11.16 33.30
C GLU A 225 -44.30 -10.05 34.27
N THR A 226 -45.25 -9.20 34.67
CA THR A 226 -45.11 -7.83 35.19
C THR A 226 -45.14 -7.67 36.73
N ASP A 227 -44.61 -6.51 37.19
CA ASP A 227 -44.82 -5.77 38.46
C ASP A 227 -44.35 -6.46 39.79
N ILE A 228 -43.83 -5.81 40.85
CA ILE A 228 -44.23 -4.59 41.57
C ILE A 228 -43.09 -4.11 42.52
N ALA A 229 -43.08 -2.80 42.81
CA ALA A 229 -42.20 -1.94 43.61
C ALA A 229 -41.64 -2.39 44.99
N ARG A 230 -40.44 -1.88 45.36
CA ARG A 230 -40.16 -1.24 46.68
C ARG A 230 -38.83 -0.46 46.76
N GLU A 231 -38.97 0.86 46.82
CA GLU A 231 -38.39 1.84 47.76
C GLU A 231 -37.00 1.67 48.46
N MET A 232 -36.28 2.80 48.46
CA MET A 232 -35.29 3.36 49.40
C MET A 232 -33.79 3.06 49.23
N GLY A 233 -32.99 4.13 49.15
CA GLY A 233 -31.56 4.10 49.42
C GLY A 233 -30.79 5.33 48.96
N ASP A 234 -30.85 6.42 49.73
CA ASP A 234 -29.94 7.58 49.66
C ASP A 234 -28.45 7.16 49.76
N GLY A 235 -27.55 7.87 49.06
CA GLY A 235 -26.11 7.68 49.22
C GLY A 235 -25.26 8.64 48.39
N ALA A 236 -25.02 9.83 48.95
CA ALA A 236 -24.15 10.88 48.43
C ALA A 236 -22.65 10.57 48.57
N SER A 237 -21.83 11.08 47.65
CA SER A 237 -20.49 11.69 47.86
C SER A 237 -19.92 12.07 46.48
N ASP A 238 -19.73 13.36 46.17
CA ASP A 238 -18.49 14.14 46.37
C ASP A 238 -17.27 13.50 45.70
N ALA A 239 -16.34 14.17 45.02
CA ALA A 239 -16.12 15.54 44.55
C ALA A 239 -14.77 15.49 43.78
N ALA A 240 -14.53 16.49 42.93
CA ALA A 240 -13.25 17.13 42.57
C ALA A 240 -13.12 17.31 41.03
N THR A 241 -13.21 18.52 40.44
CA THR A 241 -12.20 19.61 40.36
C THR A 241 -10.80 19.11 40.03
N ALA A 242 -10.00 19.62 39.09
CA ALA A 242 -9.93 20.83 38.26
C ALA A 242 -8.99 20.45 37.07
N GLY A 243 -8.98 21.06 35.88
CA GLY A 243 -8.73 22.47 35.57
C GLY A 243 -7.29 22.68 35.08
N LEU A 244 -7.15 23.64 34.15
CA LEU A 244 -5.94 24.25 33.52
C LEU A 244 -5.42 23.59 32.23
N THR A 245 -5.68 24.14 31.03
CA THR A 245 -5.21 25.40 30.39
C THR A 245 -3.79 25.35 29.83
N GLY A 246 -3.70 25.51 28.50
CA GLY A 246 -2.86 26.54 27.89
C GLY A 246 -1.61 26.05 27.17
N ALA A 247 -1.61 26.12 25.84
CA ALA A 247 -0.40 26.35 25.06
C ALA A 247 -0.75 27.31 23.91
N ALA A 248 -0.23 28.53 24.02
CA ALA A 248 -0.34 29.58 23.02
C ALA A 248 0.79 29.42 21.99
N SER A 249 0.41 29.50 20.71
CA SER A 249 1.30 29.49 19.55
C SER A 249 2.16 30.76 19.50
N PHE A 250 3.47 30.60 19.30
CA PHE A 250 4.38 31.67 18.90
C PHE A 250 4.79 31.46 17.44
N PHE A 251 4.28 32.32 16.55
CA PHE A 251 4.82 32.53 15.22
C PHE A 251 6.02 33.48 15.33
N ALA A 252 7.19 33.05 14.90
CA ALA A 252 8.34 33.92 14.64
C ALA A 252 8.66 33.85 13.15
N GLY A 253 8.29 34.91 12.43
CA GLY A 253 8.64 35.10 11.02
C GLY A 253 10.12 35.43 10.86
N VAL A 254 10.75 34.81 9.86
CA VAL A 254 12.10 35.13 9.42
C VAL A 254 12.00 36.13 8.26
N LEU A 255 12.56 37.32 8.49
CA LEU A 255 12.75 38.38 7.51
C LEU A 255 13.96 38.05 6.63
N TYR A 256 13.75 37.99 5.30
CA TYR A 256 14.79 37.90 4.29
C TYR A 256 15.37 39.31 4.05
N PHE A 257 16.69 39.46 4.17
CA PHE A 257 17.42 40.63 3.68
C PHE A 257 18.14 40.24 2.39
N MET A 258 17.85 40.96 1.31
CA MET A 258 18.62 40.93 0.06
C MET A 258 19.89 41.78 0.21
N ALA A 259 21.03 41.24 -0.22
CA ALA A 259 22.20 41.97 -0.69
C ALA A 259 22.88 41.14 -1.78
#